data_AF-A0A2D5B875-F1
#
_entry.id   AF-A0A2D5B875-F1
#
_cell.length_a   1.000
_cell.length_b   1.000
_cell.length_c   1.000
_cell.angle_alpha   90.00
_cell.angle_beta   90.00
_cell.angle_gamma   90.00
#
_symmetry.space_group_name_H-M   'P 1'
#
loop_
_entity.id
_entity.type
_entity.pdbx_description
1 polymer ?
#
loop_
_entity_poly.entity_id
_entity_poly.type
_entity_poly.pdbx_seq_one_letter_code
_entity_poly.pdbx_strand_id
1 'polypeptide(L)'
;MRSDLLFASAMIGLWTLPAVADIGESCWTPDVDPVPSVQWTSAEGGNGHWYAAVRHDAAISWELARAEAVARGGDLVTIETHAENTFVFGLLADDIYWEHEGPWIGLSRTAGGSSIGTGWTTPAGVAAPWTLWAYERPAGTIQVDWMAHYSLARRTSMEWTNSLPGPQTGTRIRCYVMEWDSRPDCNENQSDDFVDILYGTSLDLDGDGQPDECQCHEDTDANGSVDVLDMLRILDQWGSNGPDGDVDLDGTVGLSDLLAVVQAWGQCTTD
;
A
#
# COMPACT_ATOMS: atom_id res chain seq x y z
N MET A 1 56.85 -18.54 5.84
CA MET A 1 55.58 -18.99 6.43
C MET A 1 54.47 -18.11 5.88
N ARG A 2 53.51 -18.73 5.18
CA ARG A 2 52.17 -18.23 4.79
C ARG A 2 52.13 -16.99 3.88
N SER A 3 51.89 -17.12 2.58
CA SER A 3 50.72 -17.63 1.81
C SER A 3 49.81 -16.48 1.38
N ASP A 4 49.63 -16.44 0.06
CA ASP A 4 48.82 -15.54 -0.76
C ASP A 4 47.39 -15.35 -0.23
N LEU A 5 46.88 -14.13 -0.34
CA LEU A 5 45.45 -13.86 -0.39
C LEU A 5 45.18 -12.95 -1.59
N LEU A 6 44.68 -13.60 -2.64
CA LEU A 6 44.04 -13.02 -3.80
C LEU A 6 42.84 -12.18 -3.36
N PHE A 7 42.76 -10.96 -3.88
CA PHE A 7 41.54 -10.17 -3.87
C PHE A 7 40.50 -10.89 -4.73
N ALA A 8 39.49 -11.48 -4.10
CA ALA A 8 38.28 -11.91 -4.78
C ALA A 8 37.44 -10.66 -5.08
N SER A 9 37.59 -10.15 -6.30
CA SER A 9 36.67 -9.15 -6.88
C SER A 9 35.34 -9.86 -7.15
N ALA A 10 34.36 -9.66 -6.27
CA ALA A 10 32.99 -10.07 -6.55
C ALA A 10 32.42 -9.12 -7.61
N MET A 11 32.33 -9.61 -8.83
CA MET A 11 31.61 -8.99 -9.93
C MET A 11 30.11 -9.05 -9.60
N ILE A 12 29.57 -7.96 -9.05
CA ILE A 12 28.11 -7.74 -9.03
C ILE A 12 27.76 -7.38 -10.47
N GLY A 13 27.13 -8.32 -11.18
CA GLY A 13 26.68 -8.12 -12.55
C GLY A 13 25.75 -6.91 -12.62
N LEU A 14 26.10 -5.95 -13.47
CA LEU A 14 25.15 -4.97 -13.97
C LEU A 14 24.09 -5.74 -14.78
N TRP A 15 22.94 -5.99 -14.18
CA TRP A 15 21.73 -6.30 -14.91
C TRP A 15 21.18 -4.97 -15.39
N THR A 16 21.43 -4.64 -16.66
CA THR A 16 20.64 -3.62 -17.34
C THR A 16 19.24 -4.21 -17.51
N LEU A 17 18.26 -3.66 -16.79
CA LEU A 17 16.84 -3.93 -17.07
C LEU A 17 16.61 -3.73 -18.58
N PRO A 18 15.94 -4.66 -19.28
CA PRO A 18 15.53 -4.36 -20.64
C PRO A 18 14.62 -3.14 -20.58
N ALA A 19 14.87 -2.18 -21.47
CA ALA A 19 14.01 -1.01 -21.62
C ALA A 19 12.57 -1.49 -21.80
N VAL A 20 11.70 -1.16 -20.85
CA VAL A 20 10.25 -1.23 -21.02
C VAL A 20 9.93 -0.42 -22.27
N ALA A 21 9.27 -1.06 -23.22
CA ALA A 21 8.83 -0.39 -24.44
C ALA A 21 7.88 0.74 -24.03
N ASP A 22 8.21 1.94 -24.48
CA ASP A 22 7.37 3.15 -24.44
C ASP A 22 6.02 2.84 -25.12
N ILE A 23 5.05 2.41 -24.32
CA ILE A 23 3.64 2.38 -24.69
C ILE A 23 3.08 3.76 -24.34
N GLY A 24 2.56 4.43 -25.36
CA GLY A 24 2.37 5.87 -25.37
C GLY A 24 1.49 6.42 -24.25
N GLU A 25 1.75 7.70 -23.93
CA GLU A 25 1.05 8.50 -22.94
C GLU A 25 -0.50 8.52 -23.15
N SER A 26 -1.21 8.49 -22.01
CA SER A 26 -2.67 8.59 -21.75
C SER A 26 -3.46 7.28 -21.81
N CYS A 27 -4.24 6.88 -20.80
CA CYS A 27 -4.92 7.62 -19.73
C CYS A 27 -5.00 6.72 -18.48
N TRP A 28 -4.71 7.26 -17.29
CA TRP A 28 -4.57 6.56 -16.00
C TRP A 28 -3.33 5.65 -15.87
N THR A 29 -2.34 6.13 -15.11
CA THR A 29 -1.42 5.28 -14.36
C THR A 29 -1.62 5.70 -12.90
N PRO A 30 -2.23 4.90 -12.03
CA PRO A 30 -1.97 5.00 -10.61
C PRO A 30 -0.47 4.83 -10.47
N ASP A 31 0.13 5.83 -9.84
CA ASP A 31 1.56 5.93 -9.60
C ASP A 31 1.98 4.93 -8.51
N VAL A 32 1.64 3.64 -8.67
CA VAL A 32 2.04 2.59 -7.75
C VAL A 32 2.74 1.51 -8.56
N ASP A 33 4.06 1.66 -8.73
CA ASP A 33 4.89 0.54 -9.16
C ASP A 33 4.55 -0.68 -8.29
N PRO A 34 4.43 -1.89 -8.87
CA PRO A 34 4.14 -3.08 -8.09
C PRO A 34 5.18 -3.14 -6.95
N VAL A 35 4.71 -3.39 -5.73
CA VAL A 35 5.54 -3.19 -4.54
C VAL A 35 6.08 -4.54 -4.06
N PRO A 36 7.41 -4.77 -4.07
CA PRO A 36 7.97 -6.03 -3.63
C PRO A 36 7.66 -6.24 -2.14
N SER A 37 6.87 -7.26 -1.83
CA SER A 37 6.59 -7.65 -0.45
C SER A 37 7.76 -8.46 0.12
N VAL A 38 8.02 -8.29 1.41
CA VAL A 38 9.11 -8.98 2.12
C VAL A 38 8.57 -9.59 3.39
N GLN A 39 8.78 -10.90 3.58
CA GLN A 39 8.41 -11.59 4.81
C GLN A 39 9.39 -11.28 5.94
N TRP A 40 8.88 -10.95 7.12
CA TRP A 40 9.69 -10.98 8.35
C TRP A 40 9.60 -12.36 9.00
N THR A 41 10.50 -13.25 8.59
CA THR A 41 10.39 -14.67 8.93
C THR A 41 10.60 -14.93 10.42
N SER A 42 9.90 -15.92 10.98
CA SER A 42 10.16 -16.35 12.38
C SER A 42 11.57 -16.89 12.60
N ALA A 43 12.23 -17.38 11.55
CA ALA A 43 13.63 -17.80 11.60
C ALA A 43 14.59 -16.62 11.87
N GLU A 44 14.19 -15.41 11.47
CA GLU A 44 14.92 -14.15 11.70
C GLU A 44 14.40 -13.38 12.92
N GLY A 45 13.54 -14.03 13.73
CA GLY A 45 12.95 -13.44 14.92
C GLY A 45 11.68 -12.60 14.65
N GLY A 46 11.10 -12.72 13.45
CA GLY A 46 9.87 -12.04 13.07
C GLY A 46 8.57 -12.75 13.43
N ASN A 47 7.46 -12.09 13.14
CA ASN A 47 6.10 -12.58 13.36
C ASN A 47 5.55 -13.43 12.20
N GLY A 48 6.29 -13.55 11.08
CA GLY A 48 5.85 -14.30 9.90
C GLY A 48 5.00 -13.49 8.92
N HIS A 49 4.73 -12.22 9.23
CA HIS A 49 3.96 -11.32 8.39
C HIS A 49 4.79 -10.85 7.19
N TRP A 50 4.11 -10.31 6.19
CA TRP A 50 4.68 -9.70 5.00
C TRP A 50 4.49 -8.21 5.04
N TYR A 51 5.44 -7.47 4.45
CA TYR A 51 5.48 -6.02 4.52
C TYR A 51 5.90 -5.43 3.19
N ALA A 52 5.34 -4.26 2.85
CA ALA A 52 5.68 -3.52 1.65
C ALA A 52 5.65 -2.01 1.94
N ALA A 53 6.53 -1.26 1.27
CA ALA A 53 6.56 0.20 1.34
C ALA A 53 6.07 0.77 0.00
N VAL A 54 4.96 1.49 0.04
CA VAL A 54 4.29 2.02 -1.16
C VAL A 54 4.62 3.50 -1.31
N ARG A 55 4.83 3.96 -2.55
CA ARG A 55 5.06 5.36 -2.90
C ARG A 55 4.09 5.79 -3.99
N HIS A 56 3.52 6.97 -3.82
CA HIS A 56 2.76 7.71 -4.83
C HIS A 56 3.55 8.93 -5.33
N ASP A 57 3.25 9.43 -6.53
CA ASP A 57 3.81 10.71 -7.00
C ASP A 57 3.09 11.92 -6.39
N ALA A 58 1.81 11.76 -6.05
CA ALA A 58 1.02 12.74 -5.30
C ALA A 58 1.05 12.49 -3.79
N ALA A 59 0.62 13.49 -3.01
CA ALA A 59 0.45 13.29 -1.57
C ALA A 59 -0.83 12.49 -1.31
N ILE A 60 -0.75 11.54 -0.38
CA ILE A 60 -1.81 10.59 -0.03
C ILE A 60 -2.29 10.82 1.39
N SER A 61 -3.61 10.80 1.62
CA SER A 61 -4.16 10.82 2.98
C SER A 61 -3.97 9.47 3.65
N TRP A 62 -3.95 9.46 4.98
CA TRP A 62 -3.89 8.23 5.76
C TRP A 62 -5.10 7.33 5.47
N GLU A 63 -6.30 7.91 5.32
CA GLU A 63 -7.50 7.14 5.01
C GLU A 63 -7.44 6.48 3.64
N LEU A 64 -6.89 7.17 2.63
CA LEU A 64 -6.73 6.59 1.29
C LEU A 64 -5.63 5.54 1.28
N ALA A 65 -4.49 5.80 1.94
CA ALA A 65 -3.41 4.83 2.09
C ALA A 65 -3.89 3.54 2.77
N ARG A 66 -4.77 3.66 3.77
CA ARG A 66 -5.40 2.51 4.40
C ARG A 66 -6.38 1.80 3.48
N ALA A 67 -7.24 2.54 2.77
CA ALA A 67 -8.18 1.94 1.83
C ALA A 67 -7.45 1.12 0.75
N GLU A 68 -6.36 1.65 0.19
CA GLU A 68 -5.50 0.92 -0.75
C GLU A 68 -4.85 -0.31 -0.11
N ALA A 69 -4.34 -0.21 1.12
CA ALA A 69 -3.75 -1.36 1.80
C ALA A 69 -4.77 -2.49 2.03
N VAL A 70 -6.01 -2.13 2.39
CA VAL A 70 -7.12 -3.07 2.58
C VAL A 70 -7.57 -3.70 1.27
N ALA A 71 -7.65 -2.93 0.19
CA ALA A 71 -8.00 -3.45 -1.14
C ALA A 71 -7.03 -4.56 -1.57
N ARG A 72 -5.74 -4.38 -1.27
CA ARG A 72 -4.69 -5.37 -1.54
C ARG A 72 -4.63 -6.54 -0.55
N GLY A 73 -5.64 -6.75 0.30
CA GLY A 73 -5.71 -7.84 1.27
C GLY A 73 -4.84 -7.65 2.53
N GLY A 74 -4.31 -6.46 2.76
CA GLY A 74 -3.51 -6.11 3.94
C GLY A 74 -4.16 -5.03 4.81
N ASP A 75 -3.36 -4.32 5.60
CA ASP A 75 -3.74 -3.04 6.23
C ASP A 75 -2.45 -2.20 6.41
N LEU A 76 -2.57 -0.95 6.85
CA LEU A 76 -1.38 -0.17 7.24
C LEU A 76 -0.66 -0.83 8.41
N VAL A 77 0.68 -0.79 8.39
CA VAL A 77 1.49 -1.55 9.34
C VAL A 77 1.21 -1.24 10.81
N THR A 78 1.07 -2.28 11.62
CA THR A 78 0.94 -2.23 13.08
C THR A 78 2.23 -2.70 13.71
N ILE A 79 3.05 -1.75 14.15
CA ILE A 79 4.34 -2.08 14.75
C ILE A 79 4.18 -2.35 16.25
N GLU A 80 4.38 -3.60 16.65
CA GLU A 80 4.16 -4.09 18.02
C GLU A 80 5.44 -4.17 18.84
N THR A 81 6.62 -4.19 18.20
CA THR A 81 7.89 -4.33 18.88
C THR A 81 8.99 -3.44 18.31
N HIS A 82 10.05 -3.23 19.10
CA HIS A 82 11.24 -2.53 18.62
C HIS A 82 11.97 -3.28 17.50
N ALA A 83 11.98 -4.62 17.54
CA ALA A 83 12.61 -5.45 16.51
C ALA A 83 11.85 -5.31 15.17
N GLU A 84 10.52 -5.32 15.23
CA GLU A 84 9.67 -5.08 14.07
C GLU A 84 9.87 -3.68 13.49
N ASN A 85 9.92 -2.65 14.33
CA ASN A 85 10.22 -1.30 13.88
C ASN A 85 11.56 -1.22 13.14
N THR A 86 12.55 -1.99 13.59
CA THR A 86 13.87 -2.05 12.96
C THR A 86 13.79 -2.74 11.58
N PHE A 87 13.02 -3.82 11.48
CA PHE A 87 12.75 -4.51 10.22
C PHE A 87 12.04 -3.60 9.22
N VAL A 88 10.89 -3.03 9.62
CA VAL A 88 10.08 -2.12 8.80
C VAL A 88 10.90 -0.91 8.35
N PHE A 89 11.65 -0.29 9.26
CA PHE A 89 12.54 0.82 8.93
C PHE A 89 13.64 0.43 7.92
N GLY A 90 14.07 -0.84 7.93
CA GLY A 90 15.03 -1.38 6.96
C GLY A 90 14.49 -1.45 5.53
N LEU A 91 13.17 -1.62 5.34
CA LEU A 91 12.51 -1.57 4.03
C LEU A 91 12.58 -0.17 3.42
N LEU A 92 12.69 0.85 4.26
CA LEU A 92 12.70 2.27 3.90
C LEU A 92 14.11 2.81 3.62
N ALA A 93 15.01 1.95 3.08
CA ALA A 93 16.40 2.30 2.85
C ALA A 93 16.63 3.28 1.68
N ASP A 94 15.68 3.37 0.76
CA ASP A 94 15.72 4.32 -0.35
C ASP A 94 15.16 5.69 0.08
N ASP A 95 15.82 6.77 -0.35
CA ASP A 95 15.43 8.14 -0.03
C ASP A 95 14.12 8.57 -0.70
N ILE A 96 13.63 7.81 -1.70
CA ILE A 96 12.31 8.04 -2.33
C ILE A 96 11.15 8.04 -1.33
N TYR A 97 11.29 7.32 -0.21
CA TYR A 97 10.27 7.25 0.85
C TYR A 97 10.33 8.43 1.83
N TRP A 98 11.30 9.34 1.66
CA TRP A 98 11.64 10.40 2.63
C TRP A 98 11.64 11.81 2.02
N GLU A 99 11.19 11.98 0.78
CA GLU A 99 11.28 13.26 0.04
C GLU A 99 10.51 14.42 0.72
N HIS A 100 9.51 14.12 1.55
CA HIS A 100 8.67 15.13 2.21
C HIS A 100 8.41 14.90 3.69
N GLU A 101 7.51 13.98 4.03
CA GLU A 101 7.05 13.59 5.35
C GLU A 101 6.74 12.08 5.28
N GLY A 102 6.78 11.38 6.41
CA GLY A 102 6.37 9.97 6.48
C GLY A 102 7.53 8.97 6.39
N PRO A 103 7.27 7.72 5.99
CA PRO A 103 5.99 7.13 5.54
C PRO A 103 4.91 6.99 6.63
N TRP A 104 3.64 6.96 6.22
CA TRP A 104 2.50 6.61 7.09
C TRP A 104 2.65 5.20 7.68
N ILE A 105 2.15 5.03 8.91
CA ILE A 105 1.96 3.74 9.59
C ILE A 105 0.52 3.65 10.12
N GLY A 106 0.09 2.46 10.57
CA GLY A 106 -1.32 2.18 10.89
C GLY A 106 -1.87 2.82 12.17
N LEU A 107 -1.04 3.51 12.97
CA LEU A 107 -1.54 4.14 14.18
C LEU A 107 -2.32 5.42 13.87
N SER A 108 -3.54 5.49 14.40
CA SER A 108 -4.41 6.66 14.34
C SER A 108 -4.90 7.04 15.74
N ARG A 109 -5.35 8.28 15.90
CA ARG A 109 -6.00 8.76 17.12
C ARG A 109 -7.16 9.66 16.74
N THR A 110 -8.35 9.31 17.19
CA THR A 110 -9.55 10.13 17.00
C THR A 110 -9.57 11.35 17.93
N ALA A 111 -10.29 12.39 17.51
CA ALA A 111 -10.53 13.59 18.27
C ALA A 111 -11.25 13.26 19.59
N GLY A 112 -10.85 13.95 20.66
CA GLY A 112 -11.32 13.69 22.01
C GLY A 112 -10.29 13.00 22.91
N GLY A 113 -10.68 12.77 24.16
CA GLY A 113 -9.78 12.26 25.20
C GLY A 113 -9.04 13.36 25.96
N SER A 114 -8.20 12.93 26.92
CA SER A 114 -7.58 13.83 27.91
C SER A 114 -6.17 14.31 27.53
N SER A 115 -5.48 13.64 26.60
CA SER A 115 -4.14 14.04 26.18
C SER A 115 -3.80 13.54 24.77
N ILE A 116 -2.88 14.24 24.09
CA ILE A 116 -2.37 13.85 22.76
C ILE A 116 -1.46 12.61 22.81
N GLY A 117 -0.82 12.35 23.95
CA GLY A 117 0.07 11.21 24.17
C GLY A 117 -0.65 9.87 24.41
N THR A 118 -1.98 9.85 24.39
CA THR A 118 -2.81 8.67 24.72
C THR A 118 -3.94 8.49 23.70
N GLY A 119 -4.48 7.28 23.61
CA GLY A 119 -5.65 6.99 22.77
C GLY A 119 -5.30 6.65 21.32
N TRP A 120 -4.04 6.31 21.05
CA TRP A 120 -3.61 5.78 19.77
C TRP A 120 -4.08 4.34 19.61
N THR A 121 -4.67 4.04 18.46
CA THR A 121 -5.21 2.74 18.11
C THR A 121 -4.60 2.22 16.82
N THR A 122 -4.47 0.91 16.72
CA THR A 122 -4.10 0.20 15.49
C THR A 122 -5.25 0.27 14.49
N PRO A 123 -5.04 -0.12 13.22
CA PRO A 123 -6.11 -0.22 12.24
C PRO A 123 -7.26 -1.14 12.69
N ALA A 124 -6.96 -2.21 13.43
CA ALA A 124 -7.95 -3.09 14.05
C ALA A 124 -8.78 -2.43 15.17
N GLY A 125 -8.55 -1.15 15.48
CA GLY A 125 -9.31 -0.39 16.48
C GLY A 125 -8.94 -0.71 17.93
N VAL A 126 -7.88 -1.47 18.16
CA VAL A 126 -7.38 -1.79 19.51
C VAL A 126 -6.28 -0.81 19.91
N ALA A 127 -6.05 -0.65 21.22
CA ALA A 127 -5.01 0.26 21.71
C ALA A 127 -3.62 -0.17 21.21
N ALA A 128 -2.80 0.80 20.81
CA ALA A 128 -1.44 0.55 20.33
C ALA A 128 -0.63 -0.26 21.37
N PRO A 129 -0.15 -1.47 21.04
CA PRO A 129 0.55 -2.32 22.00
C PRO A 129 1.92 -1.76 22.38
N TRP A 130 2.53 -0.99 21.48
CA TRP A 130 3.84 -0.37 21.65
C TRP A 130 3.93 0.91 20.82
N THR A 131 4.76 1.87 21.26
CA THR A 131 5.01 3.10 20.51
C THR A 131 6.47 3.55 20.61
N LEU A 132 6.97 4.20 19.56
CA LEU A 132 8.30 4.80 19.53
C LEU A 132 8.24 6.26 19.06
N TRP A 133 7.58 7.10 19.83
CA TRP A 133 7.50 8.53 19.53
C TRP A 133 8.86 9.22 19.66
N ALA A 134 9.16 10.11 18.73
CA ALA A 134 10.31 11.00 18.82
C ALA A 134 10.19 11.95 20.03
N TYR A 135 11.30 12.59 20.41
CA TYR A 135 11.30 13.57 21.49
C TYR A 135 10.20 14.64 21.30
N GLU A 136 9.41 14.87 22.36
CA GLU A 136 8.24 15.77 22.38
C GLU A 136 7.10 15.40 21.41
N ARG A 137 7.06 14.14 20.95
CA ARG A 137 5.97 13.58 20.15
C ARG A 137 5.17 12.53 20.96
N PRO A 138 3.90 12.30 20.61
CA PRO A 138 3.10 13.02 19.61
C PRO A 138 2.77 14.44 20.08
N ALA A 139 2.60 15.37 19.13
CA ALA A 139 2.34 16.79 19.40
C ALA A 139 1.00 17.23 18.78
N GLY A 140 0.50 18.39 19.18
CA GLY A 140 -0.75 18.95 18.64
C GLY A 140 -1.86 19.03 19.67
N THR A 141 -3.11 18.99 19.20
CA THR A 141 -4.29 19.25 20.04
C THR A 141 -5.15 18.00 20.18
N ILE A 142 -6.01 17.97 21.18
CA ILE A 142 -6.96 16.87 21.34
C ILE A 142 -8.20 16.97 20.44
N GLN A 143 -8.38 18.10 19.72
CA GLN A 143 -9.64 18.46 19.06
C GLN A 143 -9.81 17.90 17.65
N VAL A 144 -8.76 17.31 17.11
CA VAL A 144 -8.73 16.76 15.75
C VAL A 144 -8.14 15.36 15.78
N ASP A 145 -8.39 14.63 14.70
CA ASP A 145 -7.78 13.34 14.46
C ASP A 145 -6.30 13.53 14.10
N TRP A 146 -5.47 12.58 14.52
CA TRP A 146 -4.04 12.56 14.23
C TRP A 146 -3.62 11.19 13.74
N MET A 147 -2.72 11.18 12.76
CA MET A 147 -2.22 9.97 12.13
C MET A 147 -0.71 9.88 12.33
N ALA A 148 -0.22 8.67 12.60
CA ALA A 148 1.18 8.42 12.91
C ALA A 148 1.97 8.12 11.64
N HIS A 149 3.23 8.54 11.64
CA HIS A 149 4.15 8.27 10.54
C HIS A 149 5.60 8.34 11.03
N TYR A 150 6.55 7.80 10.26
CA TYR A 150 7.96 7.96 10.56
C TYR A 150 8.37 9.44 10.56
N SER A 151 9.22 9.82 11.52
CA SER A 151 9.66 11.20 11.67
C SER A 151 10.64 11.60 10.57
N LEU A 152 10.61 12.88 10.21
CA LEU A 152 11.32 13.44 9.06
C LEU A 152 12.82 13.60 9.18
N ALA A 153 13.45 12.76 9.97
CA ALA A 153 14.88 12.81 10.18
C ALA A 153 15.68 12.30 8.95
N ARG A 154 15.12 12.27 7.72
CA ARG A 154 15.76 11.73 6.49
C ARG A 154 16.53 10.43 6.77
N ARG A 155 15.85 9.44 7.36
CA ARG A 155 16.42 8.15 7.82
C ARG A 155 17.44 8.19 8.97
N THR A 156 17.65 9.32 9.64
CA THR A 156 18.52 9.34 10.82
C THR A 156 17.80 8.93 12.11
N SER A 157 16.49 8.67 12.05
CA SER A 157 15.70 8.19 13.17
C SER A 157 14.62 7.22 12.70
N MET A 158 14.45 6.14 13.46
CA MET A 158 13.34 5.18 13.33
C MET A 158 12.16 5.54 14.25
N GLU A 159 12.20 6.71 14.89
CA GLU A 159 11.13 7.21 15.75
C GLU A 159 10.00 7.84 14.93
N TRP A 160 8.82 7.88 15.53
CA TRP A 160 7.58 8.31 14.89
C TRP A 160 7.19 9.72 15.31
N THR A 161 6.38 10.35 14.48
CA THR A 161 5.69 11.59 14.75
C THR A 161 4.27 11.51 14.23
N ASN A 162 3.52 12.59 14.35
CA ASN A 162 2.13 12.64 13.94
C ASN A 162 1.81 13.90 13.14
N SER A 163 0.88 13.74 12.20
CA SER A 163 0.40 14.80 11.32
C SER A 163 -1.11 14.70 11.13
N LEU A 164 -1.70 15.77 10.58
CA LEU A 164 -3.11 15.78 10.20
C LEU A 164 -3.33 14.78 9.05
N PRO A 165 -4.57 14.27 8.87
CA PRO A 165 -4.78 13.03 8.12
C PRO A 165 -4.44 13.06 6.64
N GLY A 166 -4.29 14.24 6.02
CA GLY A 166 -3.96 14.25 4.60
C GLY A 166 -3.66 15.60 3.95
N PRO A 167 -3.51 15.60 2.63
CA PRO A 167 -3.11 16.78 1.84
C PRO A 167 -4.03 17.98 1.99
N GLN A 168 -5.33 17.74 2.20
CA GLN A 168 -6.35 18.75 2.47
C GLN A 168 -6.05 19.58 3.73
N THR A 169 -5.18 19.08 4.61
CA THR A 169 -4.73 19.74 5.83
C THR A 169 -3.28 20.24 5.79
N GLY A 170 -2.62 20.14 4.63
CA GLY A 170 -1.25 20.61 4.41
C GLY A 170 -0.16 19.53 4.57
N THR A 171 -0.52 18.31 4.93
CA THR A 171 0.39 17.16 4.98
C THR A 171 0.90 16.82 3.58
N ARG A 172 2.18 16.47 3.43
CA ARG A 172 2.80 16.18 2.12
C ARG A 172 3.34 14.76 2.03
N ILE A 173 2.85 13.86 2.89
CA ILE A 173 3.21 12.43 2.90
C ILE A 173 2.73 11.79 1.61
N ARG A 174 3.61 11.00 0.99
CA ARG A 174 3.36 10.30 -0.29
C ARG A 174 3.51 8.79 -0.19
N CYS A 175 3.89 8.31 0.99
CA CYS A 175 4.35 6.95 1.17
C CYS A 175 3.75 6.38 2.43
N TYR A 176 3.55 5.07 2.42
CA TYR A 176 3.03 4.32 3.56
C TYR A 176 3.66 2.94 3.60
N VAL A 177 3.61 2.31 4.77
CA VAL A 177 3.98 0.90 4.91
C VAL A 177 2.72 0.12 5.22
N MET A 178 2.54 -0.98 4.49
CA MET A 178 1.47 -1.93 4.70
C MET A 178 1.99 -3.30 5.15
N GLU A 179 1.10 -4.07 5.76
CA GLU A 179 1.37 -5.42 6.27
C GLU A 179 0.28 -6.41 5.85
N TRP A 180 0.67 -7.68 5.73
CA TRP A 180 -0.22 -8.83 5.54
C TRP A 180 0.13 -9.94 6.53
N ASP A 181 -0.90 -10.64 7.04
CA ASP A 181 -0.71 -11.78 7.95
C ASP A 181 -0.11 -13.00 7.23
N SER A 182 -0.31 -13.10 5.92
CA SER A 182 0.21 -14.15 5.03
C SER A 182 0.80 -13.57 3.77
N ARG A 183 1.38 -14.43 2.92
CA ARG A 183 1.91 -13.99 1.62
C ARG A 183 0.74 -13.47 0.76
N PRO A 184 0.87 -12.30 0.11
CA PRO A 184 -0.06 -11.88 -0.94
C PRO A 184 0.17 -12.76 -2.18
N ASP A 185 -0.75 -13.69 -2.44
CA ASP A 185 -0.73 -14.72 -3.50
C ASP A 185 -2.17 -15.12 -3.82
N CYS A 186 -2.93 -14.22 -4.44
CA CYS A 186 -4.39 -14.37 -4.57
C CYS A 186 -4.79 -15.55 -5.46
N ASN A 187 -3.94 -15.91 -6.44
CA ASN A 187 -4.19 -17.02 -7.36
C ASN A 187 -3.60 -18.36 -6.86
N GLU A 188 -3.05 -18.36 -5.63
CA GLU A 188 -2.43 -19.48 -4.92
C GLU A 188 -1.36 -20.24 -5.73
N ASN A 189 -0.68 -19.56 -6.65
CA ASN A 189 0.28 -20.19 -7.55
C ASN A 189 1.68 -20.31 -6.92
N GLN A 190 1.88 -19.87 -5.67
CA GLN A 190 3.14 -19.80 -4.93
C GLN A 190 4.15 -18.79 -5.48
N SER A 191 3.70 -17.88 -6.33
CA SER A 191 4.30 -16.58 -6.60
C SER A 191 3.71 -15.58 -5.62
N ASP A 192 4.27 -14.39 -5.50
CA ASP A 192 3.52 -13.30 -4.87
C ASP A 192 2.93 -12.44 -5.97
N ASP A 193 1.86 -11.75 -5.65
CA ASP A 193 1.12 -10.92 -6.62
C ASP A 193 2.05 -9.92 -7.34
N PHE A 194 3.04 -9.38 -6.61
CA PHE A 194 4.09 -8.52 -7.17
C PHE A 194 4.90 -9.21 -8.28
N VAL A 195 5.40 -10.42 -8.02
CA VAL A 195 6.15 -11.21 -9.00
C VAL A 195 5.28 -11.55 -10.19
N ASP A 196 3.99 -11.82 -9.99
CA ASP A 196 3.08 -12.17 -11.07
C ASP A 196 2.84 -10.99 -12.03
N ILE A 197 2.61 -9.80 -11.50
CA ILE A 197 2.51 -8.56 -12.30
C ILE A 197 3.84 -8.29 -13.02
N LEU A 198 4.97 -8.38 -12.29
CA LEU A 198 6.30 -8.08 -12.84
C LEU A 198 6.68 -8.96 -14.04
N TYR A 199 6.30 -10.24 -14.01
CA TYR A 199 6.57 -11.19 -15.10
C TYR A 199 5.41 -11.31 -16.11
N GLY A 200 4.31 -10.57 -15.90
CA GLY A 200 3.13 -10.56 -16.76
C GLY A 200 2.38 -11.90 -16.78
N THR A 201 2.46 -12.66 -15.68
CA THR A 201 1.62 -13.85 -15.48
C THR A 201 0.22 -13.47 -14.99
N SER A 202 0.08 -12.30 -14.37
CA SER A 202 -1.20 -11.67 -14.08
C SER A 202 -1.22 -10.25 -14.65
N LEU A 203 -2.43 -9.77 -14.98
CA LEU A 203 -2.65 -8.41 -15.48
C LEU A 203 -2.84 -7.44 -14.31
N ASP A 204 -2.45 -6.19 -14.51
CA ASP A 204 -2.65 -5.04 -13.62
C ASP A 204 -2.94 -3.86 -14.56
N LEU A 205 -4.14 -3.89 -15.15
CA LEU A 205 -4.52 -2.96 -16.20
C LEU A 205 -4.78 -1.57 -15.65
N ASP A 206 -5.31 -1.48 -14.44
CA ASP A 206 -5.50 -0.21 -13.78
C ASP A 206 -4.20 0.32 -13.21
N GLY A 207 -3.19 -0.50 -12.91
CA GLY A 207 -1.87 -0.06 -12.43
C GLY A 207 -1.86 0.24 -10.92
N ASP A 208 -2.79 -0.33 -10.17
CA ASP A 208 -2.89 -0.11 -8.73
C ASP A 208 -1.97 -1.03 -7.90
N GLY A 209 -1.22 -1.91 -8.57
CA GLY A 209 -0.28 -2.85 -7.97
C GLY A 209 -0.94 -4.10 -7.38
N GLN A 210 -2.21 -4.34 -7.68
CA GLN A 210 -2.94 -5.58 -7.39
C GLN A 210 -3.33 -6.26 -8.71
N PRO A 211 -3.15 -7.58 -8.87
CA PRO A 211 -3.53 -8.24 -10.09
C PRO A 211 -5.05 -8.14 -10.32
N ASP A 212 -5.48 -7.85 -11.55
CA ASP A 212 -6.90 -7.67 -11.90
C ASP A 212 -7.75 -8.90 -11.52
N GLU A 213 -7.16 -10.10 -11.59
CA GLU A 213 -7.83 -11.35 -11.19
C GLU A 213 -8.08 -11.47 -9.68
N CYS A 214 -7.36 -10.69 -8.87
CA CYS A 214 -7.57 -10.54 -7.43
C CYS A 214 -8.56 -9.41 -7.11
N GLN A 215 -8.85 -8.55 -8.08
CA GLN A 215 -9.75 -7.43 -7.95
C GLN A 215 -11.18 -7.82 -8.37
N CYS A 216 -12.16 -7.04 -7.94
CA CYS A 216 -13.54 -7.17 -8.39
C CYS A 216 -14.01 -5.84 -8.95
N HIS A 217 -13.46 -5.45 -10.10
CA HIS A 217 -13.82 -4.21 -10.79
C HIS A 217 -15.33 -4.10 -11.03
N GLU A 218 -16.02 -5.23 -11.13
CA GLU A 218 -17.46 -5.30 -11.32
C GLU A 218 -18.30 -4.99 -10.06
N ASP A 219 -17.73 -4.98 -8.85
CA ASP A 219 -18.40 -4.51 -7.61
C ASP A 219 -18.17 -3.01 -7.43
N THR A 220 -18.78 -2.26 -8.35
CA THR A 220 -18.66 -0.81 -8.48
C THR A 220 -19.12 -0.03 -7.25
N ASP A 221 -19.92 -0.61 -6.35
CA ASP A 221 -20.32 0.02 -5.09
C ASP A 221 -19.58 -0.49 -3.84
N ALA A 222 -18.64 -1.42 -4.03
CA ALA A 222 -17.74 -2.00 -3.03
C ALA A 222 -18.48 -2.63 -1.84
N ASN A 223 -19.61 -3.30 -2.13
CA ASN A 223 -20.42 -3.98 -1.10
C ASN A 223 -20.04 -5.45 -0.88
N GLY A 224 -19.10 -5.98 -1.66
CA GLY A 224 -18.64 -7.37 -1.68
C GLY A 224 -19.45 -8.27 -2.63
N SER A 225 -20.34 -7.71 -3.45
CA SER A 225 -21.22 -8.48 -4.34
C SER A 225 -21.46 -7.74 -5.65
N VAL A 226 -21.24 -8.43 -6.77
CA VAL A 226 -21.66 -7.96 -8.09
C VAL A 226 -23.14 -8.26 -8.28
N ASP A 227 -23.97 -7.23 -8.26
CA ASP A 227 -25.42 -7.35 -8.42
C ASP A 227 -26.07 -6.25 -9.29
N VAL A 228 -27.39 -6.07 -9.13
CA VAL A 228 -28.14 -5.09 -9.90
C VAL A 228 -27.68 -3.66 -9.61
N LEU A 229 -27.20 -3.38 -8.40
CA LEU A 229 -26.72 -2.05 -8.01
C LEU A 229 -25.47 -1.67 -8.81
N ASP A 230 -24.59 -2.63 -9.08
CA ASP A 230 -23.40 -2.39 -9.91
C ASP A 230 -23.77 -2.15 -11.36
N MET A 231 -24.68 -2.97 -11.88
CA MET A 231 -25.23 -2.78 -13.21
C MET A 231 -25.86 -1.38 -13.38
N LEU A 232 -26.51 -0.86 -12.33
CA LEU A 232 -27.08 0.48 -12.35
C LEU A 232 -26.02 1.59 -12.36
N ARG A 233 -24.83 1.37 -11.77
CA ARG A 233 -23.71 2.31 -11.87
C ARG A 233 -23.15 2.40 -13.28
N ILE A 234 -22.97 1.26 -13.96
CA ILE A 234 -22.56 1.25 -15.38
C ILE A 234 -23.54 2.06 -16.24
N LEU A 235 -24.84 1.87 -16.02
CA LEU A 235 -25.87 2.59 -16.77
C LEU A 235 -25.94 4.09 -16.44
N ASP A 236 -25.60 4.50 -15.22
CA ASP A 236 -25.52 5.91 -14.82
C ASP A 236 -24.34 6.62 -15.50
N GLN A 237 -23.23 5.91 -15.72
CA GLN A 237 -22.00 6.44 -16.31
C GLN A 237 -21.86 6.18 -17.82
N TRP A 238 -22.90 5.65 -18.47
CA TRP A 238 -22.84 5.20 -19.87
C TRP A 238 -22.32 6.27 -20.85
N GLY A 239 -21.31 5.89 -21.64
CA GLY A 239 -20.64 6.72 -22.63
C GLY A 239 -19.71 7.78 -22.03
N SER A 240 -19.34 7.65 -20.76
CA SER A 240 -18.35 8.49 -20.09
C SER A 240 -17.01 7.76 -19.93
N ASN A 241 -16.01 8.44 -19.37
CA ASN A 241 -14.74 7.86 -18.95
C ASN A 241 -14.70 7.79 -17.41
N GLY A 242 -15.84 7.48 -16.79
CA GLY A 242 -15.97 7.39 -15.34
C GLY A 242 -15.28 6.12 -14.85
N PRO A 243 -14.30 6.23 -13.93
CA PRO A 243 -13.49 5.07 -13.52
C PRO A 243 -14.34 4.00 -12.81
N ASP A 244 -15.37 4.40 -12.06
CA ASP A 244 -16.22 3.46 -11.32
C ASP A 244 -17.12 2.61 -12.24
N GLY A 245 -17.28 2.98 -13.52
CA GLY A 245 -18.14 2.27 -14.48
C GLY A 245 -17.39 1.65 -15.65
N ASP A 246 -16.08 1.93 -15.79
CA ASP A 246 -15.19 1.44 -16.83
C ASP A 246 -14.44 0.23 -16.27
N VAL A 247 -15.16 -0.87 -16.06
CA VAL A 247 -14.70 -2.04 -15.30
C VAL A 247 -13.81 -2.95 -16.15
N ASP A 248 -13.85 -2.83 -17.47
CA ASP A 248 -12.90 -3.50 -18.37
C ASP A 248 -11.73 -2.62 -18.81
N LEU A 249 -11.70 -1.37 -18.33
CA LEU A 249 -10.61 -0.41 -18.45
C LEU A 249 -10.26 -0.09 -19.92
N ASP A 250 -11.25 -0.14 -20.82
CA ASP A 250 -11.07 0.21 -22.23
C ASP A 250 -11.09 1.73 -22.51
N GLY A 251 -11.40 2.51 -21.47
CA GLY A 251 -11.43 3.97 -21.50
C GLY A 251 -12.81 4.54 -21.80
N THR A 252 -13.87 3.74 -21.90
CA THR A 252 -15.24 4.20 -22.09
C THR A 252 -16.27 3.25 -21.48
N VAL A 253 -17.09 3.77 -20.54
CA VAL A 253 -18.22 3.03 -19.98
C VAL A 253 -19.26 2.68 -21.06
N GLY A 254 -19.52 1.40 -21.27
CA GLY A 254 -20.37 0.92 -22.35
C GLY A 254 -20.87 -0.52 -22.19
N LEU A 255 -21.09 -1.15 -23.35
CA LEU A 255 -21.69 -2.48 -23.40
C LEU A 255 -20.74 -3.56 -22.90
N SER A 256 -19.44 -3.37 -23.07
CA SER A 256 -18.42 -4.31 -22.64
C SER A 256 -18.33 -4.33 -21.10
N ASP A 257 -18.36 -3.16 -20.44
CA ASP A 257 -18.49 -3.04 -18.98
C ASP A 257 -19.75 -3.69 -18.43
N LEU A 258 -20.89 -3.40 -19.07
CA LEU A 258 -22.16 -4.00 -18.68
C LEU A 258 -22.11 -5.53 -18.79
N LEU A 259 -21.41 -6.03 -19.81
CA LEU A 259 -21.25 -7.47 -20.01
C LEU A 259 -20.30 -8.07 -18.97
N ALA A 260 -19.24 -7.38 -18.57
CA ALA A 260 -18.34 -7.79 -17.50
C ALA A 260 -19.11 -7.96 -16.18
N VAL A 261 -19.89 -6.96 -15.76
CA VAL A 261 -20.76 -7.03 -14.56
C VAL A 261 -21.73 -8.22 -14.63
N VAL A 262 -22.34 -8.47 -15.80
CA VAL A 262 -23.24 -9.62 -15.98
C VAL A 262 -22.50 -10.97 -15.90
N GLN A 263 -21.23 -11.03 -16.29
CA GLN A 263 -20.40 -12.24 -16.23
C GLN A 263 -19.89 -12.53 -14.81
N ALA A 264 -19.59 -11.49 -14.04
CA ALA A 264 -19.07 -11.58 -12.67
C ALA A 264 -20.17 -11.70 -11.59
N TRP A 265 -21.44 -11.83 -11.99
CA TRP A 265 -22.60 -11.80 -11.09
C TRP A 265 -22.49 -12.78 -9.91
N GLY A 266 -22.52 -12.27 -8.68
CA GLY A 266 -22.34 -13.10 -7.49
C GLY A 266 -21.56 -12.42 -6.39
N GLN A 267 -20.94 -13.21 -5.51
CA GLN A 267 -20.01 -12.69 -4.51
C GLN A 267 -18.66 -12.45 -5.17
N CYS A 268 -18.05 -11.30 -4.88
CA CYS A 268 -16.63 -11.11 -5.12
C CYS A 268 -15.88 -11.87 -4.03
N THR A 269 -15.13 -12.91 -4.39
CA THR A 269 -14.21 -13.56 -3.47
C THR A 269 -12.81 -13.06 -3.79
N THR A 270 -12.38 -12.06 -3.03
CA THR A 270 -10.96 -11.73 -2.87
C THR A 270 -10.39 -12.72 -1.84
N ASP A 271 -10.25 -13.99 -2.22
CA ASP A 271 -9.63 -14.98 -1.32
C ASP A 271 -8.12 -14.72 -1.21
#